data_AF-A0A954SEH1-F1
#
_entry.id   AF-A0A954SEH1-F1
#
_cell.length_a   1.000
_cell.length_b   1.000
_cell.length_c   1.000
_cell.angle_alpha   90.00
_cell.angle_beta   90.00
_cell.angle_gamma   90.00
#
_symmetry.space_group_name_H-M   'P 1'
#
loop_
_entity.id
_entity.type
_entity.pdbx_description
1 polymer ?
#
loop_
_entity_poly.entity_id
_entity_poly.type
_entity_poly.pdbx_seq_one_letter_code
_entity_poly.pdbx_strand_id
1 'polypeptide(L)'
;MLFFVVFNPTFAQDSPTTRWLRQKVNLNGALPEEAELRVSSSGNVSVYLNGQRLLKAEQATTGVLQFAVGSLLRNGENCVALSISGTTEPEVGILLLSTAANLPSLGDTWKTAPEPPPVGWQQTDFNDRDWTAWKAAKSLSADELRTANVTQIEWQTSTKPRYADGKFAFREGDHVVLLGGTFIERGQSFGHLECALLQHVAGKHVTMRNLGWSADTVFAESRGIFDSPEKGYLRMIEHVRAEEPSVILVSYGQNEALSFAAGDAGLTRFRDGLQKLCGDLQTTGAELVLLSPHPFLTAPPPIPDASRWNPRLLQFADVVRDVAASRNCAFVDLQSSLDEDMQKVHVAGRCPPPAGLTDLQQHPALVEAIHSVWTDNGMHWTSAGYAAISPVLASRLTGTPLHPAEIVIDLTKRTATASGGELRDIQWDDAGGQIRQLQFRAQQPSVVPLRIDLRSDMTMNLPETLSVSSSGEDGLSTELMVCPSTDSDDKQLVFTDDQNQRYERLRQLVVRKNELYFHRWRPQNITYLFGFRKHEQGNNASEIAQFDPLIAELERQIAAASAPEWVRITFSQSSAGNAPQN
;
A
#
# COMPACT_ATOMS: atom_id res chain seq x y z
N MET A 1 27.31 -9.33 13.61
CA MET A 1 26.31 -9.52 14.68
C MET A 1 25.30 -8.38 14.50
N LEU A 2 24.34 -8.59 13.59
CA LEU A 2 23.36 -7.57 13.19
C LEU A 2 22.12 -7.70 14.07
N PHE A 3 21.85 -6.69 14.89
CA PHE A 3 20.54 -6.53 15.51
C PHE A 3 19.63 -5.84 14.50
N PHE A 4 18.89 -6.64 13.73
CA PHE A 4 17.70 -6.14 13.05
C PHE A 4 16.60 -6.03 14.09
N VAL A 5 16.14 -4.81 14.33
CA VAL A 5 14.92 -4.56 15.11
C VAL A 5 13.77 -5.14 14.29
N VAL A 6 13.33 -6.33 14.69
CA VAL A 6 12.00 -6.84 14.36
C VAL A 6 11.03 -5.71 14.66
N PHE A 7 10.23 -5.29 13.68
CA PHE A 7 9.08 -4.40 13.90
C PHE A 7 8.12 -5.13 14.85
N ASN A 8 8.38 -4.99 16.14
CA ASN A 8 7.47 -5.41 17.19
C ASN A 8 6.64 -4.17 17.49
N PRO A 9 5.34 -4.12 17.15
CA PRO A 9 4.45 -3.05 17.53
C PRO A 9 4.07 -3.20 19.02
N THR A 10 5.02 -3.58 19.87
CA THR A 10 4.95 -3.22 21.27
C THR A 10 5.23 -1.73 21.31
N PHE A 11 4.16 -0.95 21.25
CA PHE A 11 4.15 0.38 21.86
C PHE A 11 4.84 0.23 23.20
N ALA A 12 5.96 0.92 23.40
CA ALA A 12 6.45 1.11 24.74
C ALA A 12 5.26 1.70 25.49
N GLN A 13 4.67 0.93 26.41
CA GLN A 13 3.63 1.47 27.29
C GLN A 13 4.27 2.65 27.98
N ASP A 14 3.86 3.85 27.57
CA ASP A 14 4.40 5.08 28.12
C ASP A 14 4.25 5.00 29.63
N SER A 15 5.39 5.11 30.33
CA SER A 15 5.40 5.18 31.78
C SER A 15 4.53 6.36 32.21
N PRO A 16 3.83 6.31 33.36
CA PRO A 16 3.05 7.44 33.89
C PRO A 16 3.87 8.74 34.11
N THR A 17 5.19 8.71 33.86
CA THR A 17 6.10 9.86 33.90
C THR A 17 6.52 10.37 32.52
N THR A 18 5.92 9.91 31.41
CA THR A 18 6.26 10.44 30.07
C THR A 18 5.79 11.90 29.94
N ARG A 19 6.66 12.76 29.41
CA ARG A 19 6.33 14.14 29.03
C ARG A 19 6.40 14.30 27.52
N TRP A 20 5.35 14.84 26.93
CA TRP A 20 5.31 15.20 25.52
C TRP A 20 5.49 16.69 25.38
N LEU A 21 6.47 17.10 24.58
CA LEU A 21 6.89 18.48 24.39
C LEU A 21 6.84 18.83 22.92
N ARG A 22 6.40 20.04 22.60
CA ARG A 22 6.52 20.56 21.24
C ARG A 22 6.76 22.06 21.20
N GLN A 23 7.40 22.50 20.13
CA GLN A 23 7.61 23.91 19.84
C GLN A 23 7.61 24.12 18.33
N LYS A 24 6.93 25.19 17.91
CA LYS A 24 6.94 25.63 16.52
C LYS A 24 8.06 26.65 16.30
N VAL A 25 8.71 26.57 15.15
CA VAL A 25 9.72 27.54 14.70
C VAL A 25 9.41 27.98 13.29
N ASN A 26 9.43 29.29 13.04
CA ASN A 26 9.24 29.85 11.72
C ASN A 26 10.60 30.17 11.10
N LEU A 27 10.85 29.64 9.91
CA LEU A 27 12.06 29.90 9.14
C LEU A 27 11.72 30.74 7.91
N ASN A 28 12.56 31.73 7.59
CA ASN A 28 12.37 32.60 6.44
C ASN A 28 13.72 32.78 5.72
N GLY A 29 13.69 32.79 4.39
CA GLY A 29 14.84 33.08 3.55
C GLY A 29 15.46 31.82 2.91
N ALA A 30 16.75 31.88 2.62
CA ALA A 30 17.48 30.72 2.10
C ALA A 30 17.66 29.70 3.23
N LEU A 31 17.04 28.54 3.08
CA LEU A 31 17.24 27.43 4.02
C LEU A 31 18.65 26.87 3.80
N PRO A 32 19.38 26.59 4.89
CA PRO A 32 20.69 25.99 4.76
C PRO A 32 20.57 24.51 4.34
N GLU A 33 21.39 24.09 3.38
CA GLU A 33 21.51 22.68 3.00
C GLU A 33 22.02 21.83 4.18
N GLU A 34 22.94 22.40 4.97
CA GLU A 34 23.48 21.79 6.19
C GLU A 34 22.86 22.46 7.43
N ALA A 35 21.94 21.74 8.07
CA ALA A 35 21.38 22.10 9.37
C ALA A 35 21.41 20.90 10.31
N GLU A 36 21.64 21.19 11.59
CA GLU A 36 21.74 20.19 12.64
C GLU A 36 20.75 20.49 13.77
N LEU A 37 20.05 19.46 14.23
CA LEU A 37 19.29 19.50 15.48
C LEU A 37 20.12 18.80 16.56
N ARG A 38 20.43 19.50 17.65
CA ARG A 38 21.09 18.93 18.82
C ARG A 38 20.11 18.78 19.97
N VAL A 39 20.10 17.60 20.58
CA VAL A 39 19.19 17.26 21.69
C VAL A 39 19.96 16.61 22.82
N SER A 40 19.77 17.12 24.04
CA SER A 40 20.21 16.49 25.27
C SER A 40 18.99 16.17 26.13
N SER A 41 19.02 15.03 26.81
CA SER A 41 17.93 14.58 27.68
C SER A 41 18.50 13.76 28.83
N SER A 42 17.99 14.01 30.03
CA SER A 42 18.26 13.19 31.23
C SER A 42 17.42 11.91 31.30
N GLY A 43 16.43 11.74 30.43
CA GLY A 43 15.59 10.54 30.29
C GLY A 43 15.63 9.95 28.88
N ASN A 44 14.90 8.84 28.67
CA ASN A 44 14.73 8.24 27.35
C ASN A 44 13.97 9.23 26.46
N VAL A 45 14.47 9.53 25.26
CA VAL A 45 13.89 10.56 24.39
C VAL A 45 13.55 10.00 23.01
N SER A 46 12.34 10.29 22.52
CA SER A 46 12.02 10.24 21.09
C SER A 46 12.05 11.66 20.53
N VAL A 47 12.56 11.84 19.32
CA VAL A 47 12.73 13.15 18.68
C VAL A 47 12.02 13.14 17.33
N TYR A 48 11.28 14.21 17.06
CA TYR A 48 10.52 14.40 15.84
C TYR A 48 10.74 15.80 15.26
N LEU A 49 10.75 15.88 13.93
CA LEU A 49 10.78 17.13 13.18
C LEU A 49 9.76 17.06 12.04
N ASN A 50 8.80 17.98 12.01
CA ASN A 50 7.77 18.06 10.97
C ASN A 50 7.09 16.70 10.73
N GLY A 51 6.64 16.05 11.80
CA GLY A 51 6.04 14.71 11.78
C GLY A 51 7.01 13.53 11.57
N GLN A 52 8.24 13.77 11.09
CA GLN A 52 9.24 12.71 10.89
C GLN A 52 9.89 12.31 12.22
N ARG A 53 9.83 11.03 12.58
CA ARG A 53 10.58 10.50 13.72
C ARG A 53 12.07 10.40 13.37
N LEU A 54 12.92 11.09 14.11
CA LEU A 54 14.39 11.06 13.98
C LEU A 54 15.03 10.04 14.93
N LEU A 55 14.39 9.82 16.08
CA LEU A 55 14.82 8.85 17.08
C LEU A 55 13.61 8.29 17.80
N LYS A 56 13.59 6.98 18.01
CA LYS A 56 12.65 6.29 18.88
C LYS A 56 13.30 6.06 20.24
N ALA A 57 12.55 6.30 21.32
CA ALA A 57 13.02 6.13 22.69
C ALA A 57 13.39 4.66 22.98
N GLU A 58 14.67 4.29 22.89
CA GLU A 58 15.14 2.93 23.22
C GLU A 58 16.37 2.86 24.13
N GLN A 59 16.94 3.98 24.61
CA GLN A 59 17.92 4.00 25.72
C GLN A 59 18.14 5.43 26.23
N ALA A 60 18.46 5.57 27.53
CA ALA A 60 18.80 6.86 28.13
C ALA A 60 20.17 7.29 27.59
N THR A 61 20.22 8.42 26.90
CA THR A 61 21.46 8.91 26.30
C THR A 61 22.14 9.85 27.28
N THR A 62 23.32 9.48 27.79
CA THR A 62 24.11 10.31 28.72
C THR A 62 24.91 11.42 28.00
N GLY A 63 24.41 11.98 26.89
CA GLY A 63 25.15 12.94 26.05
C GLY A 63 24.27 13.76 25.10
N VAL A 64 24.89 14.58 24.25
CA VAL A 64 24.21 15.38 23.23
C VAL A 64 24.10 14.58 21.94
N LEU A 65 22.89 14.39 21.45
CA LEU A 65 22.61 13.78 20.16
C LEU A 65 22.59 14.84 19.08
N GLN A 66 23.09 14.51 17.89
CA GLN A 66 23.10 15.39 16.73
C GLN A 66 22.42 14.71 15.55
N PHE A 67 21.47 15.41 14.93
CA PHE A 67 20.73 14.95 13.76
C PHE A 67 20.98 15.90 12.59
N ALA A 68 21.34 15.38 11.42
CA ALA A 68 21.31 16.15 10.19
C ALA A 68 19.84 16.34 9.75
N VAL A 69 19.37 17.58 9.69
CA VAL A 69 17.95 17.90 9.48
C VAL A 69 17.70 18.89 8.33
N GLY A 70 18.75 19.36 7.65
CA GLY A 70 18.63 20.38 6.58
C GLY A 70 17.57 20.02 5.54
N SER A 71 17.53 18.76 5.09
CA SER A 71 16.54 18.26 4.12
C SER A 71 15.11 18.19 4.64
N LEU A 72 14.90 18.22 5.97
CA LEU A 72 13.58 18.16 6.59
C LEU A 72 12.99 19.54 6.89
N LEU A 73 13.84 20.58 6.91
CA LEU A 73 13.46 21.97 7.14
C LEU A 73 12.78 22.56 5.90
N ARG A 74 11.90 23.52 6.15
CA ARG A 74 11.19 24.28 5.11
C ARG A 74 11.00 25.74 5.51
N ASN A 75 10.70 26.59 4.54
CA ASN A 75 10.28 27.95 4.81
C ASN A 75 8.88 27.96 5.42
N GLY A 76 8.63 28.90 6.32
CA GLY A 76 7.42 28.96 7.14
C GLY A 76 7.50 28.09 8.39
N GLU A 77 6.35 27.54 8.80
CA GLU A 77 6.21 26.81 10.05
C GLU A 77 6.89 25.43 9.99
N ASN A 78 7.73 25.17 10.99
CA ASN A 78 8.29 23.87 11.33
C ASN A 78 7.91 23.51 12.76
N CYS A 79 7.91 22.22 13.10
CA CYS A 79 7.57 21.70 14.41
C CYS A 79 8.64 20.74 14.92
N VAL A 80 9.24 21.04 16.08
CA VAL A 80 10.08 20.11 16.84
C VAL A 80 9.24 19.53 17.96
N ALA A 81 9.26 18.20 18.09
CA ALA A 81 8.46 17.47 19.07
C ALA A 81 9.31 16.38 19.75
N LEU A 82 9.06 16.13 21.05
CA LEU A 82 9.78 15.15 21.85
C LEU A 82 8.83 14.41 22.79
N SER A 83 9.09 13.13 23.00
CA SER A 83 8.56 12.40 24.17
C SER A 83 9.72 11.98 25.05
N ILE A 84 9.63 12.27 26.35
CA ILE A 84 10.69 11.97 27.32
C ILE A 84 10.13 11.14 28.45
N SER A 85 10.73 9.98 28.73
CA SER A 85 10.27 9.06 29.77
C SER A 85 11.40 8.59 30.68
N GLY A 86 11.06 7.93 31.78
CA GLY A 86 12.02 7.39 32.75
C GLY A 86 12.56 8.40 33.78
N THR A 87 12.04 9.63 33.81
CA THR A 87 12.36 10.65 34.83
C THR A 87 11.14 11.53 35.12
N THR A 88 10.97 11.95 36.37
CA THR A 88 9.88 12.84 36.79
C THR A 88 10.16 14.31 36.49
N GLU A 89 11.43 14.73 36.48
CA GLU A 89 11.85 16.10 36.18
C GLU A 89 12.94 16.07 35.09
N PRO A 90 12.56 15.90 33.81
CA PRO A 90 13.54 15.82 32.75
C PRO A 90 14.26 17.16 32.54
N GLU A 91 15.58 17.13 32.63
CA GLU A 91 16.48 18.10 32.01
C GLU A 91 16.55 17.85 30.51
N VAL A 92 16.32 18.90 29.71
CA VAL A 92 16.26 18.83 28.23
C VAL A 92 16.87 20.10 27.66
N GLY A 93 17.84 19.96 26.77
CA GLY A 93 18.42 21.07 26.00
C GLY A 93 18.31 20.77 24.51
N ILE A 94 17.80 21.73 23.74
CA ILE A 94 17.54 21.56 22.30
C ILE A 94 18.04 22.79 21.56
N LEU A 95 18.78 22.56 20.48
CA LEU A 95 19.33 23.63 19.67
C LEU A 95 19.28 23.28 18.19
N LEU A 96 18.72 24.18 17.38
CA LEU A 96 18.79 24.12 15.93
C LEU A 96 19.96 25.00 15.46
N LEU A 97 20.86 24.43 14.67
CA LEU A 97 22.09 25.07 14.20
C LEU A 97 22.21 24.95 12.68
N SER A 98 22.91 25.91 12.08
CA SER A 98 23.43 25.77 10.72
C SER A 98 24.81 26.43 10.62
N THR A 99 25.67 25.84 9.79
CA THR A 99 26.99 26.36 9.44
C THR A 99 26.92 27.58 8.51
N ALA A 100 25.87 27.69 7.71
CA ALA A 100 25.72 28.71 6.67
C ALA A 100 24.77 29.86 7.05
N ALA A 101 23.97 29.70 8.11
CA ALA A 101 22.99 30.70 8.53
C ALA A 101 22.78 30.70 10.06
N ASN A 102 22.56 31.88 10.63
CA ASN A 102 22.06 31.99 12.01
C ASN A 102 20.58 31.58 12.03
N LEU A 103 20.32 30.28 12.22
CA LEU A 103 18.97 29.79 12.47
C LEU A 103 18.46 30.32 13.83
N PRO A 104 17.16 30.64 13.96
CA PRO A 104 16.58 31.04 15.23
C PRO A 104 16.77 29.95 16.27
N SER A 105 17.19 30.33 17.47
CA SER A 105 17.24 29.40 18.61
C SER A 105 15.84 28.95 18.98
N LEU A 106 15.69 27.67 19.29
CA LEU A 106 14.50 27.16 19.97
C LEU A 106 14.46 27.78 21.38
N GLY A 107 13.34 28.38 21.74
CA GLY A 107 13.20 29.07 23.03
C GLY A 107 13.04 28.09 24.20
N ASP A 108 13.29 28.55 25.42
CA ASP A 108 13.22 27.71 26.64
C ASP A 108 11.80 27.24 27.01
N THR A 109 10.77 27.85 26.42
CA THR A 109 9.37 27.58 26.76
C THR A 109 8.74 26.69 25.69
N TRP A 110 8.34 25.49 26.11
CA TRP A 110 7.73 24.46 25.28
C TRP A 110 6.27 24.27 25.65
N LYS A 111 5.46 23.74 24.74
CA LYS A 111 4.11 23.28 25.09
C LYS A 111 4.17 21.83 25.53
N THR A 112 3.44 21.49 26.60
CA THR A 112 3.38 20.11 27.10
C THR A 112 1.95 19.58 27.21
N ALA A 113 1.79 18.29 26.88
CA ALA A 113 0.54 17.57 27.04
C ALA A 113 0.39 16.99 28.47
N PRO A 114 -0.81 17.04 29.07
CA PRO A 114 -1.07 16.44 30.39
C PRO A 114 -1.26 14.92 30.36
N GLU A 115 -1.51 14.34 29.19
CA GLU A 115 -1.80 12.93 28.94
C GLU A 115 -1.17 12.51 27.60
N PRO A 116 -1.10 11.20 27.26
CA PRO A 116 -0.67 10.76 25.93
C PRO A 116 -1.41 11.55 24.84
N PRO A 117 -0.68 12.33 24.03
CA PRO A 117 -1.31 13.24 23.10
C PRO A 117 -1.97 12.48 21.96
N PRO A 118 -3.07 13.02 21.39
CA PRO A 118 -3.70 12.42 20.23
C PRO A 118 -2.75 12.35 19.03
N VAL A 119 -3.13 11.54 18.07
CA VAL A 119 -2.28 11.29 16.90
C VAL A 119 -2.05 12.58 16.11
N GLY A 120 -0.83 12.72 15.57
CA GLY A 120 -0.45 13.85 14.74
C GLY A 120 0.08 15.01 15.57
N TRP A 121 0.23 14.86 16.89
CA TRP A 121 0.75 15.93 17.74
C TRP A 121 2.16 16.40 17.38
N GLN A 122 2.94 15.61 16.64
CA GLN A 122 4.26 15.96 16.11
C GLN A 122 4.19 16.79 14.82
N GLN A 123 3.01 16.89 14.21
CA GLN A 123 2.75 17.60 12.96
C GLN A 123 2.51 19.08 13.21
N THR A 124 2.81 19.89 12.20
CA THR A 124 2.82 21.35 12.29
C THR A 124 1.42 21.92 12.44
N ASP A 125 0.40 21.29 11.84
CA ASP A 125 -0.98 21.77 11.86
C ASP A 125 -1.81 21.29 13.06
N PHE A 126 -1.25 20.43 13.92
CA PHE A 126 -1.95 20.00 15.13
C PHE A 126 -2.24 21.18 16.08
N ASN A 127 -3.47 21.22 16.59
CA ASN A 127 -3.96 22.28 17.47
C ASN A 127 -3.57 22.03 18.93
N ASP A 128 -2.50 22.68 19.38
CA ASP A 128 -1.95 22.62 20.74
C ASP A 128 -2.33 23.85 21.60
N ARG A 129 -3.41 24.58 21.27
CA ARG A 129 -3.77 25.85 21.92
C ARG A 129 -4.02 25.73 23.43
N ASP A 130 -4.55 24.61 23.86
CA ASP A 130 -4.88 24.25 25.25
C ASP A 130 -3.72 23.60 26.01
N TRP A 131 -2.59 23.34 25.35
CA TRP A 131 -1.41 22.79 26.01
C TRP A 131 -0.74 23.87 26.84
N THR A 132 -0.32 23.49 28.05
CA THR A 132 0.31 24.42 28.98
C THR A 132 1.76 24.67 28.62
N ALA A 133 2.27 25.84 29.00
CA ALA A 133 3.68 26.15 28.89
C ALA A 133 4.48 25.31 29.92
N TRP A 134 5.60 24.77 29.47
CA TRP A 134 6.55 24.02 30.26
C TRP A 134 7.95 24.55 30.02
N LYS A 135 8.74 24.59 31.10
CA LYS A 135 10.16 24.94 31.06
C LYS A 135 10.92 23.87 31.83
N ALA A 136 12.04 23.41 31.27
CA ALA A 136 12.91 22.47 31.96
C ALA A 136 13.47 23.12 33.24
N ALA A 137 13.52 22.35 34.33
CA ALA A 137 14.10 22.82 35.61
C ALA A 137 15.60 23.13 35.46
N LYS A 138 16.28 22.35 34.61
CA LYS A 138 17.66 22.55 34.18
C LYS A 138 17.80 22.13 32.71
N SER A 139 18.61 22.86 31.96
CA SER A 139 18.81 22.68 30.53
C SER A 139 20.23 23.13 30.17
N LEU A 140 20.87 22.45 29.23
CA LEU A 140 22.09 22.97 28.62
C LEU A 140 21.75 24.21 27.80
N SER A 141 22.54 25.28 27.98
CA SER A 141 22.46 26.50 27.18
C SER A 141 22.81 26.24 25.72
N ALA A 142 22.46 27.20 24.85
CA ALA A 142 22.83 27.13 23.44
C ALA A 142 24.35 27.03 23.23
N ASP A 143 25.16 27.70 24.06
CA ASP A 143 26.63 27.67 23.95
C ASP A 143 27.22 26.34 24.43
N GLU A 144 26.65 25.74 25.48
CA GLU A 144 27.00 24.40 25.92
C GLU A 144 26.66 23.36 24.85
N LEU A 145 25.47 23.44 24.23
CA LEU A 145 25.07 22.54 23.14
C LEU A 145 25.93 22.70 21.88
N ARG A 146 26.43 23.91 21.59
CA ARG A 146 27.36 24.15 20.47
C ARG A 146 28.73 23.50 20.68
N THR A 147 29.22 23.52 21.92
CA THR A 147 30.57 23.09 22.28
C THR A 147 30.65 21.66 22.80
N ALA A 148 29.51 21.03 23.09
CA ALA A 148 29.44 19.66 23.57
C ALA A 148 29.96 18.64 22.55
N ASN A 149 30.56 17.57 23.06
CA ASN A 149 30.79 16.35 22.28
C ASN A 149 29.44 15.73 21.90
N VAL A 150 29.27 15.43 20.63
CA VAL A 150 28.01 14.93 20.07
C VAL A 150 28.11 13.47 19.65
N THR A 151 27.02 12.74 19.83
CA THR A 151 26.78 11.46 19.16
C THR A 151 25.95 11.76 17.91
N GLN A 152 26.57 11.61 16.74
CA GLN A 152 25.85 11.78 15.48
C GLN A 152 24.89 10.61 15.28
N ILE A 153 23.61 10.92 15.09
CA ILE A 153 22.59 9.95 14.72
C ILE A 153 22.47 9.99 13.20
N GLU A 154 23.00 8.94 12.57
CA GLU A 154 22.86 8.76 11.14
C GLU A 154 21.47 8.23 10.79
N TRP A 155 20.84 8.92 9.86
CA TRP A 155 19.62 8.46 9.22
C TRP A 155 19.93 7.28 8.30
N GLN A 156 19.36 6.11 8.57
CA GLN A 156 19.52 4.95 7.70
C GLN A 156 18.60 5.10 6.49
N THR A 157 19.14 5.62 5.39
CA THR A 157 18.48 5.48 4.08
C THR A 157 18.72 4.07 3.54
N SER A 158 17.83 3.62 2.64
CA SER A 158 18.05 2.36 1.93
C SER A 158 19.36 2.44 1.12
N THR A 159 20.39 1.71 1.55
CA THR A 159 21.73 1.74 0.90
C THR A 159 21.83 0.81 -0.30
N LYS A 160 20.85 -0.07 -0.50
CA LYS A 160 20.76 -0.96 -1.66
C LYS A 160 19.52 -0.57 -2.47
N PRO A 161 19.58 -0.40 -3.80
CA PRO A 161 18.38 -0.19 -4.60
C PRO A 161 17.49 -1.44 -4.56
N ARG A 162 16.17 -1.27 -4.37
CA ARG A 162 15.16 -2.34 -4.52
C ARG A 162 14.82 -2.62 -5.96
N TYR A 163 15.01 -1.61 -6.82
CA TYR A 163 14.80 -1.70 -8.26
C TYR A 163 16.12 -1.91 -8.98
N ALA A 164 16.26 -3.05 -9.64
CA ALA A 164 17.40 -3.38 -10.47
C ALA A 164 16.95 -4.26 -11.63
N ASP A 165 17.55 -4.08 -12.81
CA ASP A 165 17.27 -4.88 -14.02
C ASP A 165 15.77 -4.99 -14.37
N GLY A 166 15.03 -3.90 -14.16
CA GLY A 166 13.59 -3.84 -14.44
C GLY A 166 12.70 -4.53 -13.39
N LYS A 167 13.24 -4.91 -12.23
CA LYS A 167 12.52 -5.66 -11.20
C LYS A 167 12.64 -5.00 -9.84
N PHE A 168 11.50 -4.75 -9.21
CA PHE A 168 11.42 -4.32 -7.82
C PHE A 168 11.28 -5.53 -6.88
N ALA A 169 12.07 -5.55 -5.80
CA ALA A 169 12.01 -6.60 -4.78
C ALA A 169 11.68 -6.04 -3.39
N PHE A 170 10.59 -6.54 -2.80
CA PHE A 170 10.25 -6.30 -1.39
C PHE A 170 11.23 -6.96 -0.43
N ARG A 171 11.45 -6.30 0.70
CA ARG A 171 12.32 -6.74 1.80
C ARG A 171 11.52 -7.01 3.07
N GLU A 172 12.15 -7.73 3.97
CA GLU A 172 11.60 -7.99 5.30
C GLU A 172 11.45 -6.67 6.06
N GLY A 173 10.25 -6.43 6.62
CA GLY A 173 9.93 -5.21 7.34
C GLY A 173 9.64 -4.00 6.45
N ASP A 174 9.49 -4.16 5.12
CA ASP A 174 9.14 -3.03 4.26
C ASP A 174 7.77 -2.47 4.66
N HIS A 175 7.75 -1.18 4.96
CA HIS A 175 6.53 -0.40 5.11
C HIS A 175 6.31 0.42 3.84
N VAL A 176 5.18 0.20 3.17
CA VAL A 176 4.86 0.76 1.85
C VAL A 176 3.73 1.78 2.00
N VAL A 177 3.97 3.02 1.56
CA VAL A 177 2.91 4.02 1.43
C VAL A 177 2.44 4.07 -0.02
N LEU A 178 1.12 3.99 -0.22
CA LEU A 178 0.46 4.24 -1.50
C LEU A 178 -0.04 5.68 -1.50
N LEU A 179 0.50 6.51 -2.39
CA LEU A 179 0.19 7.93 -2.51
C LEU A 179 -0.33 8.25 -3.92
N GLY A 180 -1.45 8.96 -4.01
CA GLY A 180 -2.01 9.35 -5.30
C GLY A 180 -3.40 9.93 -5.22
N GLY A 181 -3.97 10.14 -6.41
CA GLY A 181 -5.36 10.56 -6.60
C GLY A 181 -6.39 9.45 -6.34
N THR A 182 -7.54 9.56 -7.00
CA THR A 182 -8.69 8.67 -6.84
C THR A 182 -8.37 7.18 -7.12
N PHE A 183 -7.42 6.88 -8.03
CA PHE A 183 -6.97 5.51 -8.29
C PHE A 183 -6.34 4.85 -7.05
N ILE A 184 -5.55 5.58 -6.29
CA ILE A 184 -4.99 5.03 -5.05
C ILE A 184 -6.07 5.01 -3.97
N GLU A 185 -6.79 6.13 -3.79
CA GLU A 185 -7.76 6.28 -2.70
C GLU A 185 -8.89 5.24 -2.75
N ARG A 186 -9.46 4.95 -3.92
CA ARG A 186 -10.52 3.93 -4.06
C ARG A 186 -10.01 2.50 -3.96
N GLY A 187 -8.74 2.26 -4.29
CA GLY A 187 -8.14 0.92 -4.21
C GLY A 187 -8.25 0.31 -2.80
N GLN A 188 -8.29 1.16 -1.76
CA GLN A 188 -8.46 0.75 -0.38
C GLN A 188 -9.82 0.06 -0.11
N SER A 189 -10.89 0.51 -0.79
CA SER A 189 -12.26 0.04 -0.58
C SER A 189 -12.51 -1.33 -1.21
N PHE A 190 -11.63 -1.75 -2.14
CA PHE A 190 -11.75 -3.03 -2.83
C PHE A 190 -10.66 -4.02 -2.45
N GLY A 191 -9.48 -3.56 -2.00
CA GLY A 191 -8.40 -4.41 -1.46
C GLY A 191 -7.57 -5.18 -2.49
N HIS A 192 -7.96 -5.20 -3.77
CA HIS A 192 -7.26 -5.96 -4.81
C HIS A 192 -5.80 -5.52 -5.03
N LEU A 193 -5.50 -4.22 -4.92
CA LEU A 193 -4.15 -3.68 -5.14
C LEU A 193 -3.15 -4.23 -4.13
N GLU A 194 -3.48 -4.12 -2.84
CA GLU A 194 -2.64 -4.65 -1.76
C GLU A 194 -2.55 -6.18 -1.84
N CYS A 195 -3.64 -6.89 -2.14
CA CYS A 195 -3.61 -8.35 -2.32
C CYS A 195 -2.69 -8.77 -3.48
N ALA A 196 -2.72 -8.05 -4.61
CA ALA A 196 -1.84 -8.34 -5.75
C ALA A 196 -0.37 -8.08 -5.39
N LEU A 197 -0.05 -7.00 -4.66
CA LEU A 197 1.31 -6.75 -4.20
C LEU A 197 1.79 -7.80 -3.19
N LEU A 198 0.91 -8.25 -2.28
CA LEU A 198 1.21 -9.31 -1.31
C LEU A 198 1.61 -10.63 -1.98
N GLN A 199 1.12 -10.93 -3.19
CA GLN A 199 1.55 -12.14 -3.93
C GLN A 199 3.04 -12.15 -4.24
N HIS A 200 3.69 -10.98 -4.30
CA HIS A 200 5.10 -10.84 -4.66
C HIS A 200 6.03 -10.61 -3.46
N VAL A 201 5.52 -10.60 -2.21
CA VAL A 201 6.38 -10.38 -1.04
C VAL A 201 7.20 -11.62 -0.65
N ALA A 202 6.79 -12.82 -1.13
CA ALA A 202 7.46 -14.10 -0.92
C ALA A 202 7.63 -14.46 0.57
N GLY A 203 6.56 -14.33 1.36
CA GLY A 203 6.54 -14.66 2.79
C GLY A 203 7.21 -13.64 3.72
N LYS A 204 7.68 -12.51 3.19
CA LYS A 204 8.23 -11.42 3.99
C LYS A 204 7.14 -10.61 4.69
N HIS A 205 7.44 -10.08 5.87
CA HIS A 205 6.53 -9.16 6.56
C HIS A 205 6.57 -7.78 5.90
N VAL A 206 5.54 -7.46 5.11
CA VAL A 206 5.38 -6.18 4.41
C VAL A 206 4.03 -5.59 4.79
N THR A 207 4.02 -4.33 5.22
CA THR A 207 2.79 -3.60 5.57
C THR A 207 2.54 -2.46 4.58
N MET A 208 1.27 -2.14 4.34
CA MET A 208 0.88 -1.12 3.36
C MET A 208 -0.12 -0.12 3.94
N ARG A 209 0.05 1.15 3.58
CA ARG A 209 -0.77 2.27 4.03
C ARG A 209 -1.26 3.07 2.85
N ASN A 210 -2.58 3.22 2.73
CA ASN A 210 -3.19 3.99 1.67
C ASN A 210 -3.41 5.44 2.13
N LEU A 211 -2.63 6.35 1.56
CA LEU A 211 -2.73 7.80 1.77
C LEU A 211 -3.29 8.52 0.53
N GLY A 212 -4.01 7.79 -0.31
CA GLY A 212 -4.69 8.34 -1.47
C GLY A 212 -5.74 9.38 -1.08
N TRP A 213 -5.95 10.37 -1.95
CA TRP A 213 -6.99 11.37 -1.77
C TRP A 213 -7.74 11.57 -3.09
N SER A 214 -9.07 11.47 -3.06
CA SER A 214 -9.89 11.68 -4.25
C SER A 214 -9.72 13.10 -4.81
N ALA A 215 -9.61 13.22 -6.14
CA ALA A 215 -9.33 14.47 -6.87
C ALA A 215 -7.95 15.13 -6.62
N ASP A 216 -7.03 14.43 -5.95
CA ASP A 216 -5.70 14.95 -5.63
C ASP A 216 -4.78 15.12 -6.85
N THR A 217 -3.81 16.02 -6.74
CA THR A 217 -2.76 16.29 -7.73
C THR A 217 -1.39 16.27 -7.04
N VAL A 218 -0.28 16.39 -7.79
CA VAL A 218 1.06 16.58 -7.20
C VAL A 218 1.19 17.84 -6.33
N PHE A 219 0.23 18.76 -6.37
CA PHE A 219 0.21 19.99 -5.56
C PHE A 219 -0.68 19.86 -4.32
N ALA A 220 -1.43 18.76 -4.18
CA ALA A 220 -2.26 18.46 -3.03
C ALA A 220 -3.31 19.53 -2.67
N GLU A 221 -3.87 20.24 -3.66
CA GLU A 221 -4.81 21.33 -3.39
C GLU A 221 -6.08 20.83 -2.67
N SER A 222 -6.55 19.62 -3.01
CA SER A 222 -7.73 18.98 -2.38
C SER A 222 -7.53 18.63 -0.90
N ARG A 223 -6.29 18.65 -0.40
CA ARG A 223 -5.95 18.35 0.98
C ARG A 223 -5.92 19.58 1.88
N GLY A 224 -6.20 20.78 1.35
CA GLY A 224 -6.31 22.01 2.14
C GLY A 224 -7.42 21.93 3.20
N ILE A 225 -8.51 21.20 2.93
CA ILE A 225 -9.72 21.10 3.77
C ILE A 225 -10.35 22.49 3.97
N PHE A 226 -9.89 23.27 4.96
CA PHE A 226 -10.29 24.66 5.25
C PHE A 226 -9.12 25.65 5.17
N ASP A 227 -7.91 25.15 4.90
CA ASP A 227 -6.67 25.89 4.79
C ASP A 227 -6.29 26.14 3.32
N SER A 228 -5.24 26.93 3.11
CA SER A 228 -4.68 27.17 1.77
C SER A 228 -4.07 25.89 1.16
N PRO A 229 -3.94 25.82 -0.18
CA PRO A 229 -3.32 24.68 -0.86
C PRO A 229 -1.92 24.33 -0.35
N GLU A 230 -1.12 25.34 0.00
CA GLU A 230 0.24 25.14 0.53
C GLU A 230 0.20 24.31 1.82
N LYS A 231 -0.73 24.59 2.74
CA LYS A 231 -0.90 23.79 3.95
C LYS A 231 -1.41 22.38 3.64
N GLY A 232 -2.26 22.21 2.62
CA GLY A 232 -2.68 20.89 2.14
C GLY A 232 -1.51 20.03 1.68
N TYR A 233 -0.57 20.63 0.94
CA TYR A 233 0.68 19.99 0.53
C TYR A 233 1.57 19.62 1.72
N LEU A 234 1.77 20.55 2.67
CA LEU A 234 2.57 20.27 3.86
C LEU A 234 1.97 19.11 4.68
N ARG A 235 0.65 19.09 4.83
CA ARG A 235 -0.08 18.00 5.49
C ARG A 235 0.15 16.65 4.81
N MET A 236 0.11 16.59 3.48
CA MET A 236 0.44 15.36 2.74
C MET A 236 1.84 14.85 3.09
N ILE A 237 2.85 15.72 3.02
CA ILE A 237 4.23 15.34 3.33
C ILE A 237 4.37 14.87 4.78
N GLU A 238 3.72 15.54 5.73
CA GLU A 238 3.78 15.16 7.15
C GLU A 238 2.99 13.88 7.47
N HIS A 239 1.90 13.59 6.77
CA HIS A 239 1.23 12.29 6.84
C HIS A 239 2.13 11.17 6.35
N VAL A 240 2.81 11.37 5.21
CA VAL A 240 3.75 10.38 4.68
C VAL A 240 4.93 10.18 5.64
N ARG A 241 5.50 11.25 6.20
CA ARG A 241 6.59 11.18 7.19
C ARG A 241 6.19 10.41 8.45
N ALA A 242 4.96 10.63 8.93
CA ALA A 242 4.45 9.96 10.12
C ALA A 242 4.26 8.44 9.95
N GLU A 243 4.08 7.97 8.72
CA GLU A 243 4.06 6.54 8.42
C GLU A 243 5.47 5.92 8.40
N GLU A 244 6.55 6.70 8.33
CA GLU A 244 7.92 6.20 8.25
C GLU A 244 8.10 5.12 7.15
N PRO A 245 7.75 5.44 5.89
CA PRO A 245 7.81 4.48 4.82
C PRO A 245 9.25 4.10 4.48
N SER A 246 9.41 2.86 4.04
CA SER A 246 10.61 2.38 3.37
C SER A 246 10.50 2.48 1.84
N VAL A 247 9.27 2.50 1.33
CA VAL A 247 8.90 2.55 -0.08
C VAL A 247 7.65 3.42 -0.23
N ILE A 248 7.59 4.25 -1.28
CA ILE A 248 6.40 5.04 -1.62
C ILE A 248 6.03 4.79 -3.08
N LEU A 249 4.84 4.24 -3.32
CA LEU A 249 4.23 4.19 -4.66
C LEU A 249 3.50 5.51 -4.90
N VAL A 250 3.85 6.21 -5.98
CA VAL A 250 3.32 7.55 -6.32
C VAL A 250 2.56 7.48 -7.64
N SER A 251 1.28 7.83 -7.62
CA SER A 251 0.39 7.83 -8.79
C SER A 251 -0.36 9.15 -8.96
N TYR A 252 0.15 10.01 -9.84
CA TYR A 252 -0.45 11.30 -10.20
C TYR A 252 -0.36 11.55 -11.72
N GLY A 253 -1.04 12.58 -12.21
CA GLY A 253 -1.02 12.99 -13.62
C GLY A 253 -2.39 12.95 -14.30
N GLN A 254 -3.34 12.16 -13.80
CA GLN A 254 -4.67 12.08 -14.41
C GLN A 254 -5.47 13.37 -14.22
N ASN A 255 -5.59 13.87 -12.99
CA ASN A 255 -6.32 15.10 -12.73
C ASN A 255 -5.64 16.31 -13.39
N GLU A 256 -4.31 16.32 -13.42
CA GLU A 256 -3.52 17.36 -14.08
C GLU A 256 -3.72 17.35 -15.61
N ALA A 257 -3.86 16.17 -16.23
CA ALA A 257 -4.22 16.04 -17.64
C ALA A 257 -5.64 16.56 -17.96
N LEU A 258 -6.53 16.57 -16.97
CA LEU A 258 -7.88 17.16 -17.09
C LEU A 258 -7.94 18.66 -16.78
N SER A 259 -6.87 19.24 -16.22
CA SER A 259 -6.86 20.65 -15.83
C SER A 259 -6.91 21.61 -17.02
N PHE A 260 -7.41 22.83 -16.77
CA PHE A 260 -7.60 23.89 -17.76
C PHE A 260 -6.30 24.42 -18.40
N ALA A 261 -5.15 24.26 -17.74
CA ALA A 261 -3.86 24.67 -18.30
C ALA A 261 -3.47 23.72 -19.44
N ALA A 262 -3.70 24.12 -20.69
CA ALA A 262 -3.46 23.29 -21.86
C ALA A 262 -2.00 23.30 -22.34
N GLY A 263 -1.60 22.26 -23.07
CA GLY A 263 -0.31 22.17 -23.76
C GLY A 263 0.92 22.19 -22.84
N ASP A 264 2.00 22.76 -23.36
CA ASP A 264 3.34 22.70 -22.73
C ASP A 264 3.40 23.36 -21.35
N ALA A 265 2.59 24.39 -21.09
CA ALA A 265 2.53 25.04 -19.79
C ALA A 265 2.00 24.09 -18.70
N GLY A 266 0.96 23.30 -19.02
CA GLY A 266 0.42 22.30 -18.12
C GLY A 266 1.41 21.17 -17.84
N LEU A 267 2.12 20.70 -18.88
CA LEU A 267 3.16 19.67 -18.76
C LEU A 267 4.36 20.16 -17.94
N THR A 268 4.81 21.39 -18.17
CA THR A 268 5.91 22.01 -17.41
C THR A 268 5.54 22.13 -15.93
N ARG A 269 4.35 22.68 -15.64
CA ARG A 269 3.84 22.78 -14.26
C ARG A 269 3.80 21.41 -13.58
N PHE A 270 3.31 20.37 -14.27
CA PHE A 270 3.25 19.02 -13.73
C PHE A 270 4.65 18.43 -13.49
N ARG A 271 5.58 18.59 -14.44
CA ARG A 271 6.96 18.13 -14.30
C ARG A 271 7.62 18.76 -13.07
N ASP A 272 7.51 20.08 -12.91
CA ASP A 272 8.09 20.80 -11.78
C ASP A 272 7.45 20.37 -10.46
N GLY A 273 6.12 20.23 -10.44
CA GLY A 273 5.37 19.73 -9.28
C GLY A 273 5.77 18.31 -8.87
N LEU A 274 5.87 17.39 -9.84
CA LEU A 274 6.27 16.01 -9.61
C LEU A 274 7.74 15.91 -9.16
N GLN A 275 8.64 16.70 -9.74
CA GLN A 275 10.03 16.77 -9.29
C GLN A 275 10.13 17.28 -7.86
N LYS A 276 9.42 18.35 -7.53
CA LYS A 276 9.36 18.87 -6.15
C LYS A 276 8.83 17.80 -5.20
N LEU A 277 7.70 17.17 -5.53
CA LEU A 277 7.10 16.10 -4.73
C LEU A 277 8.08 14.95 -4.50
N CYS A 278 8.75 14.46 -5.55
CA CYS A 278 9.74 13.39 -5.40
C CYS A 278 10.89 13.81 -4.46
N GLY A 279 11.38 15.05 -4.60
CA GLY A 279 12.43 15.58 -3.72
C GLY A 279 11.99 15.58 -2.26
N ASP A 280 10.79 16.11 -1.97
CA ASP A 280 10.26 16.20 -0.61
C ASP A 280 9.95 14.81 -0.02
N LEU A 281 9.44 13.87 -0.81
CA LEU A 281 9.18 12.49 -0.36
C LEU A 281 10.49 11.72 -0.08
N GLN A 282 11.53 11.91 -0.88
CA GLN A 282 12.84 11.27 -0.68
C GLN A 282 13.52 11.71 0.62
N THR A 283 13.11 12.83 1.22
CA THR A 283 13.59 13.27 2.56
C THR A 283 13.21 12.28 3.68
N THR A 284 12.22 11.42 3.45
CA THR A 284 11.87 10.31 4.36
C THR A 284 12.88 9.17 4.35
N GLY A 285 13.81 9.14 3.38
CA GLY A 285 14.71 8.02 3.13
C GLY A 285 14.08 6.85 2.37
N ALA A 286 12.79 6.94 2.01
CA ALA A 286 12.09 5.92 1.24
C ALA A 286 12.49 5.89 -0.24
N GLU A 287 12.47 4.70 -0.83
CA GLU A 287 12.59 4.54 -2.29
C GLU A 287 11.25 4.84 -2.96
N LEU A 288 11.29 5.55 -4.09
CA LEU A 288 10.08 5.89 -4.84
C LEU A 288 9.83 4.90 -5.98
N VAL A 289 8.56 4.55 -6.17
CA VAL A 289 8.04 3.83 -7.34
C VAL A 289 7.02 4.75 -8.01
N LEU A 290 7.30 5.20 -9.23
CA LEU A 290 6.39 6.09 -9.97
C LEU A 290 5.49 5.27 -10.90
N LEU A 291 4.19 5.42 -10.73
CA LEU A 291 3.16 4.82 -11.56
C LEU A 291 2.73 5.86 -12.61
N SER A 292 2.75 5.50 -13.90
CA SER A 292 2.16 6.40 -14.90
C SER A 292 0.65 6.54 -14.67
N PRO A 293 0.02 7.66 -15.05
CA PRO A 293 -1.44 7.69 -15.19
C PRO A 293 -1.87 6.57 -16.15
N HIS A 294 -3.02 5.96 -15.90
CA HIS A 294 -3.64 5.00 -16.82
C HIS A 294 -4.54 5.73 -17.83
N PRO A 295 -4.76 5.17 -19.04
CA PRO A 295 -5.68 5.73 -20.01
C PRO A 295 -7.12 5.70 -19.50
N PHE A 296 -7.97 6.52 -20.09
CA PHE A 296 -9.41 6.35 -19.97
C PHE A 296 -9.89 5.28 -20.93
N LEU A 297 -10.80 4.47 -20.44
CA LEU A 297 -11.49 3.44 -21.20
C LEU A 297 -12.75 4.03 -21.86
N THR A 298 -13.13 3.44 -22.98
CA THR A 298 -14.39 3.78 -23.65
C THR A 298 -15.56 3.57 -22.69
N ALA A 299 -16.45 4.55 -22.61
CA ALA A 299 -17.65 4.51 -21.78
C ALA A 299 -18.87 4.94 -22.61
N PRO A 300 -20.07 4.40 -22.31
CA PRO A 300 -21.28 4.77 -23.03
C PRO A 300 -21.66 6.24 -22.80
N PRO A 301 -22.41 6.86 -23.73
CA PRO A 301 -22.96 8.20 -23.55
C PRO A 301 -23.79 8.31 -22.25
N PRO A 302 -23.80 9.48 -21.56
CA PRO A 302 -23.31 10.79 -22.03
C PRO A 302 -21.83 11.08 -21.72
N ILE A 303 -21.03 10.08 -21.29
CA ILE A 303 -19.60 10.28 -21.05
C ILE A 303 -18.90 10.59 -22.38
N PRO A 304 -18.06 11.66 -22.48
CA PRO A 304 -17.39 11.96 -23.73
C PRO A 304 -16.31 10.91 -24.07
N ASP A 305 -15.98 10.82 -25.36
CA ASP A 305 -15.02 9.84 -25.87
C ASP A 305 -13.62 10.01 -25.24
N ALA A 306 -13.07 8.91 -24.74
CA ALA A 306 -11.77 8.84 -24.08
C ALA A 306 -10.60 9.35 -24.95
N SER A 307 -10.71 9.23 -26.28
CA SER A 307 -9.74 9.74 -27.25
C SER A 307 -9.50 11.25 -27.14
N ARG A 308 -10.44 11.99 -26.52
CA ARG A 308 -10.27 13.42 -26.21
C ARG A 308 -9.12 13.69 -25.24
N TRP A 309 -8.82 12.77 -24.32
CA TRP A 309 -7.84 12.99 -23.25
C TRP A 309 -6.65 12.04 -23.31
N ASN A 310 -6.81 10.84 -23.87
CA ASN A 310 -5.76 9.82 -23.91
C ASN A 310 -4.42 10.30 -24.54
N PRO A 311 -4.40 11.08 -25.64
CA PRO A 311 -3.15 11.64 -26.17
C PRO A 311 -2.43 12.53 -25.15
N ARG A 312 -3.18 13.30 -24.35
CA ARG A 312 -2.62 14.14 -23.29
C ARG A 312 -2.18 13.30 -22.09
N LEU A 313 -2.95 12.29 -21.69
CA LEU A 313 -2.54 11.36 -20.62
C LEU A 313 -1.22 10.67 -20.94
N LEU A 314 -0.97 10.31 -22.20
CA LEU A 314 0.30 9.75 -22.64
C LEU A 314 1.47 10.72 -22.45
N GLN A 315 1.29 12.01 -22.76
CA GLN A 315 2.31 13.03 -22.51
C GLN A 315 2.63 13.17 -21.00
N PHE A 316 1.62 13.07 -20.15
CA PHE A 316 1.83 13.08 -18.69
C PHE A 316 2.53 11.80 -18.21
N ALA A 317 2.21 10.63 -18.81
CA ALA A 317 2.93 9.39 -18.56
C ALA A 317 4.41 9.47 -18.97
N ASP A 318 4.71 10.11 -20.10
CA ASP A 318 6.09 10.37 -20.53
C ASP A 318 6.83 11.26 -19.52
N VAL A 319 6.20 12.30 -18.99
CA VAL A 319 6.79 13.12 -17.90
C VAL A 319 7.08 12.27 -16.67
N VAL A 320 6.17 11.39 -16.24
CA VAL A 320 6.40 10.49 -15.10
C VAL A 320 7.60 9.57 -15.37
N ARG A 321 7.69 8.99 -16.57
CA ARG A 321 8.81 8.14 -16.99
C ARG A 321 10.14 8.89 -16.95
N ASP A 322 10.18 10.11 -17.50
CA ASP A 322 11.38 10.94 -17.53
C ASP A 322 11.84 11.33 -16.12
N VAL A 323 10.89 11.69 -15.24
CA VAL A 323 11.20 12.04 -13.86
C VAL A 323 11.73 10.82 -13.10
N ALA A 324 11.10 9.65 -13.27
CA ALA A 324 11.58 8.39 -12.70
C ALA A 324 13.03 8.09 -13.13
N ALA A 325 13.32 8.19 -14.43
CA ALA A 325 14.66 7.98 -14.97
C ALA A 325 15.68 8.98 -14.41
N SER A 326 15.33 10.28 -14.38
CA SER A 326 16.22 11.34 -13.86
C SER A 326 16.58 11.18 -12.38
N ARG A 327 15.72 10.49 -11.62
CA ARG A 327 15.88 10.24 -10.18
C ARG A 327 16.30 8.81 -9.84
N ASN A 328 16.54 7.97 -10.86
CA ASN A 328 16.82 6.54 -10.69
C ASN A 328 15.77 5.80 -9.84
N CYS A 329 14.50 6.14 -10.04
CA CYS A 329 13.35 5.51 -9.38
C CYS A 329 12.77 4.39 -10.25
N ALA A 330 12.06 3.44 -9.62
CA ALA A 330 11.27 2.47 -10.38
C ALA A 330 10.14 3.18 -11.13
N PHE A 331 9.84 2.71 -12.34
CA PHE A 331 8.72 3.20 -13.15
C PHE A 331 7.83 2.03 -13.53
N VAL A 332 6.52 2.17 -13.30
CA VAL A 332 5.50 1.23 -13.75
C VAL A 332 4.66 1.89 -14.82
N ASP A 333 4.76 1.36 -16.03
CA ASP A 333 3.94 1.77 -17.15
C ASP A 333 2.52 1.20 -16.97
N LEU A 334 1.51 2.06 -16.94
CA LEU A 334 0.08 1.73 -16.97
C LEU A 334 -0.59 2.24 -18.27
N GLN A 335 0.18 2.46 -19.34
CA GLN A 335 -0.31 2.85 -20.67
C GLN A 335 -0.24 1.67 -21.64
N SER A 336 0.98 1.18 -21.92
CA SER A 336 1.21 0.22 -23.01
C SER A 336 0.44 -1.09 -22.78
N SER A 337 -0.34 -1.53 -23.76
CA SER A 337 -1.14 -2.78 -23.74
C SER A 337 -1.95 -3.01 -22.45
N LEU A 338 -2.36 -1.94 -21.74
CA LEU A 338 -3.02 -2.09 -20.45
C LEU A 338 -4.34 -2.86 -20.58
N ASP A 339 -5.19 -2.47 -21.52
CA ASP A 339 -6.49 -3.08 -21.78
C ASP A 339 -6.36 -4.59 -22.10
N GLU A 340 -5.43 -4.94 -23.00
CA GLU A 340 -5.13 -6.33 -23.36
C GLU A 340 -4.66 -7.17 -22.17
N ASP A 341 -3.79 -6.62 -21.33
CA ASP A 341 -3.28 -7.33 -20.15
C ASP A 341 -4.35 -7.48 -19.06
N MET A 342 -5.16 -6.44 -18.84
CA MET A 342 -6.32 -6.50 -17.96
C MET A 342 -7.35 -7.52 -18.44
N GLN A 343 -7.56 -7.62 -19.74
CA GLN A 343 -8.45 -8.60 -20.34
C GLN A 343 -7.96 -10.03 -20.09
N LYS A 344 -6.65 -10.30 -20.21
CA LYS A 344 -6.07 -11.62 -19.89
C LYS A 344 -6.37 -12.01 -18.45
N VAL A 345 -6.20 -11.09 -17.49
CA VAL A 345 -6.53 -11.33 -16.08
C VAL A 345 -8.03 -11.56 -15.89
N HIS A 346 -8.86 -10.71 -16.49
CA HIS A 346 -10.31 -10.77 -16.38
C HIS A 346 -10.89 -12.10 -16.92
N VAL A 347 -10.39 -12.57 -18.06
CA VAL A 347 -10.81 -13.82 -18.68
C VAL A 347 -10.28 -15.02 -17.90
N ALA A 348 -9.04 -14.98 -17.42
CA ALA A 348 -8.48 -16.05 -16.57
C ALA A 348 -9.28 -16.24 -15.28
N GLY A 349 -9.89 -15.18 -14.75
CA GLY A 349 -10.78 -15.22 -13.60
C GLY A 349 -12.18 -15.78 -13.85
N ARG A 350 -12.52 -16.24 -15.08
CA ARG A 350 -13.89 -16.64 -15.45
C ARG A 350 -13.96 -18.05 -16.07
N CYS A 351 -15.12 -18.67 -15.92
CA CYS A 351 -15.41 -20.03 -16.36
C CYS A 351 -16.76 -20.07 -17.12
N PRO A 352 -16.78 -20.51 -18.40
CA PRO A 352 -15.65 -20.70 -19.28
C PRO A 352 -15.15 -19.36 -19.86
N PRO A 353 -13.90 -19.26 -20.35
CA PRO A 353 -13.52 -18.17 -21.23
C PRO A 353 -14.39 -18.24 -22.49
N PRO A 354 -15.04 -17.15 -22.95
CA PRO A 354 -15.99 -17.29 -24.05
C PRO A 354 -15.27 -17.66 -25.35
N ALA A 355 -15.71 -18.75 -26.01
CA ALA A 355 -15.21 -19.15 -27.32
C ALA A 355 -15.55 -18.08 -28.36
N GLY A 356 -14.57 -17.67 -29.18
CA GLY A 356 -14.76 -16.70 -30.27
C GLY A 356 -14.56 -15.23 -29.90
N LEU A 357 -14.12 -14.90 -28.68
CA LEU A 357 -13.73 -13.53 -28.30
C LEU A 357 -12.26 -13.20 -28.56
N THR A 358 -11.66 -13.82 -29.57
CA THR A 358 -10.23 -13.70 -29.85
C THR A 358 -9.87 -12.45 -30.64
N ASP A 359 -10.86 -11.70 -31.14
CA ASP A 359 -10.65 -10.40 -31.79
C ASP A 359 -11.62 -9.33 -31.27
N LEU A 360 -11.29 -8.76 -30.10
CA LEU A 360 -12.03 -7.64 -29.52
C LEU A 360 -12.06 -6.40 -30.43
N GLN A 361 -11.10 -6.25 -31.35
CA GLN A 361 -11.10 -5.14 -32.31
C GLN A 361 -12.28 -5.24 -33.29
N GLN A 362 -12.82 -6.44 -33.52
CA GLN A 362 -14.01 -6.66 -34.36
C GLN A 362 -15.34 -6.53 -33.62
N HIS A 363 -15.33 -6.36 -32.28
CA HIS A 363 -16.52 -6.33 -31.44
C HIS A 363 -16.55 -5.11 -30.48
N PRO A 364 -16.70 -3.88 -31.01
CA PRO A 364 -16.65 -2.65 -30.19
C PRO A 364 -17.69 -2.59 -29.08
N ALA A 365 -18.89 -3.13 -29.29
CA ALA A 365 -19.94 -3.20 -28.27
C ALA A 365 -19.56 -4.08 -27.07
N LEU A 366 -18.76 -5.13 -27.31
CA LEU A 366 -18.28 -6.00 -26.24
C LEU A 366 -17.17 -5.33 -25.44
N VAL A 367 -16.27 -4.61 -26.11
CA VAL A 367 -15.24 -3.80 -25.45
C VAL A 367 -15.91 -2.77 -24.52
N GLU A 368 -16.92 -2.06 -25.00
CA GLU A 368 -17.69 -1.12 -24.18
C GLU A 368 -18.39 -1.81 -22.99
N ALA A 369 -18.95 -3.01 -23.19
CA ALA A 369 -19.56 -3.79 -22.12
C ALA A 369 -18.53 -4.21 -21.06
N ILE A 370 -17.34 -4.66 -21.47
CA ILE A 370 -16.23 -5.00 -20.56
C ILE A 370 -15.76 -3.76 -19.80
N HIS A 371 -15.56 -2.64 -20.48
CA HIS A 371 -15.15 -1.38 -19.86
C HIS A 371 -16.19 -0.86 -18.85
N SER A 372 -17.48 -1.07 -19.12
CA SER A 372 -18.58 -0.75 -18.19
C SER A 372 -18.61 -1.66 -16.96
N VAL A 373 -18.04 -2.86 -17.06
CA VAL A 373 -17.79 -3.72 -15.88
C VAL A 373 -16.58 -3.21 -15.10
N TRP A 374 -15.52 -2.78 -15.78
CA TRP A 374 -14.28 -2.34 -15.12
C TRP A 374 -14.33 -0.93 -14.55
N THR A 375 -15.12 -0.03 -15.12
CA THR A 375 -15.14 1.39 -14.74
C THR A 375 -16.57 1.93 -14.63
N ASP A 376 -16.77 2.88 -13.71
CA ASP A 376 -18.04 3.60 -13.58
C ASP A 376 -18.26 4.59 -14.74
N ASN A 377 -17.17 5.14 -15.28
CA ASN A 377 -17.21 6.28 -16.21
C ASN A 377 -16.00 6.36 -17.15
N GLY A 378 -15.35 5.23 -17.43
CA GLY A 378 -14.11 5.19 -18.22
C GLY A 378 -12.84 5.62 -17.47
N MET A 379 -12.96 6.24 -16.29
CA MET A 379 -11.84 6.73 -15.49
C MET A 379 -11.73 6.03 -14.13
N HIS A 380 -12.85 5.91 -13.40
CA HIS A 380 -12.85 5.36 -12.06
C HIS A 380 -13.16 3.86 -12.08
N TRP A 381 -12.23 3.06 -11.58
CA TRP A 381 -12.38 1.61 -11.53
C TRP A 381 -13.44 1.16 -10.52
N THR A 382 -14.20 0.15 -10.91
CA THR A 382 -15.04 -0.68 -10.04
C THR A 382 -14.17 -1.73 -9.33
N SER A 383 -14.76 -2.53 -8.44
CA SER A 383 -14.04 -3.69 -7.86
C SER A 383 -13.50 -4.63 -8.94
N ALA A 384 -14.26 -4.89 -10.00
CA ALA A 384 -13.82 -5.75 -11.11
C ALA A 384 -12.68 -5.12 -11.91
N GLY A 385 -12.68 -3.79 -12.07
CA GLY A 385 -11.55 -3.06 -12.67
C GLY A 385 -10.29 -3.18 -11.83
N TYR A 386 -10.39 -3.00 -10.51
CA TYR A 386 -9.26 -3.20 -9.59
C TYR A 386 -8.76 -4.64 -9.59
N ALA A 387 -9.66 -5.63 -9.65
CA ALA A 387 -9.30 -7.05 -9.76
C ALA A 387 -8.49 -7.34 -11.03
N ALA A 388 -8.79 -6.66 -12.14
CA ALA A 388 -8.09 -6.83 -13.42
C ALA A 388 -6.76 -6.05 -13.49
N ILE A 389 -6.71 -4.79 -13.04
CA ILE A 389 -5.51 -3.94 -13.15
C ILE A 389 -4.43 -4.28 -12.12
N SER A 390 -4.82 -4.73 -10.92
CA SER A 390 -3.87 -4.90 -9.81
C SER A 390 -2.78 -5.95 -10.08
N PRO A 391 -3.09 -7.14 -10.64
CA PRO A 391 -2.06 -8.11 -11.00
C PRO A 391 -1.15 -7.62 -12.13
N VAL A 392 -1.68 -6.83 -13.07
CA VAL A 392 -0.88 -6.22 -14.16
C VAL A 392 0.13 -5.24 -13.56
N LEU A 393 -0.31 -4.35 -12.66
CA LEU A 393 0.56 -3.42 -11.94
C LEU A 393 1.65 -4.17 -11.16
N ALA A 394 1.26 -5.16 -10.35
CA ALA A 394 2.21 -5.92 -9.53
C ALA A 394 3.23 -6.70 -10.38
N SER A 395 2.77 -7.28 -11.51
CA SER A 395 3.64 -7.97 -12.45
C SER A 395 4.64 -7.04 -13.12
N ARG A 396 4.20 -5.85 -13.54
CA ARG A 396 5.06 -4.83 -14.17
C ARG A 396 6.07 -4.25 -13.19
N LEU A 397 5.67 -4.06 -11.93
CA LEU A 397 6.57 -3.58 -10.87
C LEU A 397 7.70 -4.58 -10.57
N THR A 398 7.35 -5.86 -10.44
CA THR A 398 8.27 -6.91 -9.97
C THR A 398 8.97 -7.65 -11.11
N GLY A 399 8.54 -7.42 -12.35
CA GLY A 399 8.95 -8.17 -13.55
C GLY A 399 8.68 -9.67 -13.43
N THR A 400 7.69 -10.06 -12.60
CA THR A 400 7.27 -11.44 -12.39
C THR A 400 5.81 -11.54 -12.82
N PRO A 401 5.47 -12.27 -13.90
CA PRO A 401 4.10 -12.35 -14.38
C PRO A 401 3.20 -13.07 -13.36
N LEU A 402 1.91 -12.79 -13.43
CA LEU A 402 0.90 -13.59 -12.74
C LEU A 402 1.01 -15.05 -13.20
N HIS A 403 1.15 -15.97 -12.25
CA HIS A 403 1.15 -17.41 -12.48
C HIS A 403 -0.12 -18.03 -11.87
N PRO A 404 -1.21 -18.17 -12.65
CA PRO A 404 -2.41 -18.84 -12.18
C PRO A 404 -2.12 -20.24 -11.62
N ALA A 405 -2.85 -20.61 -10.57
CA ALA A 405 -2.82 -21.97 -10.05
C ALA A 405 -3.56 -22.88 -11.03
N GLU A 406 -2.84 -23.80 -11.67
CA GLU A 406 -3.42 -24.77 -12.59
C GLU A 406 -2.93 -26.17 -12.27
N ILE A 407 -3.85 -27.14 -12.27
CA ILE A 407 -3.57 -28.56 -12.16
C ILE A 407 -4.03 -29.21 -13.46
N VAL A 408 -3.13 -29.91 -14.14
CA VAL A 408 -3.44 -30.69 -15.34
C VAL A 408 -3.33 -32.17 -14.98
N ILE A 409 -4.42 -32.92 -15.20
CA ILE A 409 -4.51 -34.36 -14.93
C ILE A 409 -4.75 -35.07 -16.26
N ASP A 410 -3.81 -35.94 -16.64
CA ASP A 410 -3.91 -36.81 -17.81
C ASP A 410 -4.26 -38.22 -17.32
N LEU A 411 -5.53 -38.61 -17.50
CA LEU A 411 -6.06 -39.90 -17.03
C LEU A 411 -5.41 -41.07 -17.77
N THR A 412 -5.10 -40.92 -19.05
CA THR A 412 -4.44 -41.96 -19.86
C THR A 412 -3.02 -42.21 -19.37
N LYS A 413 -2.24 -41.15 -19.15
CA LYS A 413 -0.84 -41.26 -18.69
C LYS A 413 -0.70 -41.47 -17.19
N ARG A 414 -1.78 -41.29 -16.44
CA ARG A 414 -1.80 -41.34 -14.96
C ARG A 414 -0.82 -40.34 -14.35
N THR A 415 -0.81 -39.14 -14.90
CA THR A 415 0.06 -38.05 -14.44
C THR A 415 -0.75 -36.85 -14.02
N ALA A 416 -0.33 -36.20 -12.94
CA ALA A 416 -0.82 -34.88 -12.56
C ALA A 416 0.37 -33.92 -12.44
N THR A 417 0.24 -32.75 -13.03
CA THR A 417 1.24 -31.67 -12.98
C THR A 417 0.57 -30.39 -12.53
N ALA A 418 1.32 -29.51 -11.86
CA ALA A 418 0.81 -28.21 -11.46
C ALA A 418 1.72 -27.07 -11.91
N SER A 419 1.10 -25.91 -12.16
CA SER A 419 1.74 -24.61 -12.27
C SER A 419 1.15 -23.65 -11.22
N GLY A 420 1.90 -22.63 -10.81
CA GLY A 420 1.47 -21.71 -9.74
C GLY A 420 1.35 -22.35 -8.35
N GLY A 421 1.87 -23.56 -8.16
CA GLY A 421 1.77 -24.31 -6.90
C GLY A 421 2.50 -25.65 -6.94
N GLU A 422 2.29 -26.45 -5.89
CA GLU A 422 2.90 -27.76 -5.69
C GLU A 422 1.84 -28.85 -5.50
N LEU A 423 2.16 -30.07 -5.95
CA LEU A 423 1.34 -31.27 -5.76
C LEU A 423 2.04 -32.29 -4.88
N ARG A 424 1.27 -33.03 -4.09
CA ARG A 424 1.71 -34.25 -3.40
C ARG A 424 0.55 -35.22 -3.18
N ASP A 425 0.84 -36.39 -2.62
CA ASP A 425 -0.14 -37.39 -2.20
C ASP A 425 -1.19 -37.73 -3.28
N ILE A 426 -0.75 -37.87 -4.54
CA ILE A 426 -1.63 -38.21 -5.67
C ILE A 426 -2.02 -39.68 -5.56
N GLN A 427 -3.33 -39.95 -5.51
CA GLN A 427 -3.87 -41.29 -5.39
C GLN A 427 -4.83 -41.60 -6.53
N TRP A 428 -4.60 -42.75 -7.13
CA TRP A 428 -5.41 -43.35 -8.19
C TRP A 428 -6.18 -44.53 -7.60
N ASP A 429 -7.28 -44.92 -8.23
CA ASP A 429 -8.00 -46.14 -7.86
C ASP A 429 -7.17 -47.41 -8.14
N ASP A 430 -7.54 -48.53 -7.50
CA ASP A 430 -6.78 -49.80 -7.61
C ASP A 430 -6.81 -50.40 -9.02
N ALA A 431 -7.86 -50.09 -9.81
CA ALA A 431 -7.94 -50.42 -11.23
C ALA A 431 -7.07 -49.50 -12.11
N GLY A 432 -6.61 -48.38 -11.55
CA GLY A 432 -5.75 -47.35 -12.15
C GLY A 432 -6.42 -46.49 -13.24
N GLY A 433 -7.74 -46.53 -13.37
CA GLY A 433 -8.48 -45.76 -14.37
C GLY A 433 -8.91 -44.37 -13.91
N GLN A 434 -8.99 -44.12 -12.60
CA GLN A 434 -9.57 -42.89 -12.04
C GLN A 434 -8.69 -42.27 -10.96
N ILE A 435 -8.54 -40.96 -11.00
CA ILE A 435 -7.96 -40.21 -9.89
C ILE A 435 -8.96 -40.15 -8.73
N ARG A 436 -8.48 -40.36 -7.50
CA ARG A 436 -9.31 -40.33 -6.28
C ARG A 436 -9.08 -39.07 -5.48
N GLN A 437 -7.82 -38.75 -5.24
CA GLN A 437 -7.44 -37.55 -4.51
C GLN A 437 -6.03 -37.08 -4.87
N LEU A 438 -5.77 -35.81 -4.57
CA LEU A 438 -4.44 -35.24 -4.53
C LEU A 438 -4.40 -34.13 -3.48
N GLN A 439 -3.21 -33.70 -3.09
CA GLN A 439 -3.04 -32.48 -2.32
C GLN A 439 -2.36 -31.42 -3.17
N PHE A 440 -2.86 -30.19 -3.07
CA PHE A 440 -2.35 -29.04 -3.79
C PHE A 440 -2.07 -27.88 -2.85
N ARG A 441 -1.01 -27.13 -3.11
CA ARG A 441 -0.69 -25.90 -2.40
C ARG A 441 -0.33 -24.81 -3.40
N ALA A 442 -1.20 -23.82 -3.55
CA ALA A 442 -0.90 -22.61 -4.32
C ALA A 442 0.23 -21.80 -3.65
N GLN A 443 1.09 -21.17 -4.45
CA GLN A 443 2.18 -20.33 -3.93
C GLN A 443 1.67 -19.16 -3.08
N GLN A 444 0.57 -18.55 -3.48
CA GLN A 444 -0.11 -17.44 -2.79
C GLN A 444 -1.60 -17.43 -3.18
N PRO A 445 -2.50 -16.85 -2.36
CA PRO A 445 -3.87 -16.57 -2.79
C PRO A 445 -3.90 -15.63 -4.00
N SER A 446 -4.65 -16.01 -5.05
CA SER A 446 -4.72 -15.29 -6.32
C SER A 446 -6.14 -14.85 -6.66
N VAL A 447 -6.29 -13.70 -7.33
CA VAL A 447 -7.58 -13.27 -7.89
C VAL A 447 -8.06 -14.20 -9.00
N VAL A 448 -7.11 -14.87 -9.67
CA VAL A 448 -7.41 -15.94 -10.62
C VAL A 448 -7.57 -17.24 -9.82
N PRO A 449 -8.76 -17.88 -9.86
CA PRO A 449 -9.04 -19.08 -9.09
C PRO A 449 -8.22 -20.27 -9.58
N LEU A 450 -8.17 -21.32 -8.75
CA LEU A 450 -7.58 -22.60 -9.13
C LEU A 450 -8.36 -23.21 -10.31
N ARG A 451 -7.63 -23.55 -11.37
CA ARG A 451 -8.15 -24.32 -12.51
C ARG A 451 -7.66 -25.76 -12.44
N ILE A 452 -8.56 -26.73 -12.62
CA ILE A 452 -8.22 -28.14 -12.75
C ILE A 452 -8.68 -28.61 -14.11
N ASP A 453 -7.73 -29.02 -14.95
CA ASP A 453 -7.95 -29.48 -16.30
C ASP A 453 -7.76 -31.00 -16.36
N LEU A 454 -8.87 -31.72 -16.48
CA LEU A 454 -8.92 -33.17 -16.56
C LEU A 454 -9.04 -33.60 -18.02
N ARG A 455 -8.07 -34.38 -18.49
CA ARG A 455 -7.94 -34.79 -19.90
C ARG A 455 -7.88 -36.31 -20.05
N SER A 456 -8.40 -36.78 -21.17
CA SER A 456 -8.35 -38.18 -21.60
C SER A 456 -8.08 -38.30 -23.11
N ASP A 457 -7.63 -39.47 -23.57
CA ASP A 457 -7.46 -39.74 -25.00
C ASP A 457 -8.77 -40.09 -25.73
N MET A 458 -8.69 -40.30 -27.04
CA MET A 458 -9.83 -40.61 -27.92
C MET A 458 -10.60 -41.91 -27.59
N THR A 459 -10.16 -42.71 -26.63
CA THR A 459 -10.74 -44.02 -26.29
C THR A 459 -11.45 -44.06 -24.93
N MET A 460 -11.27 -43.04 -24.07
CA MET A 460 -11.96 -42.89 -22.80
C MET A 460 -12.87 -41.68 -22.81
N ASN A 461 -14.16 -41.88 -22.53
CA ASN A 461 -15.07 -40.77 -22.24
C ASN A 461 -14.93 -40.35 -20.78
N LEU A 462 -14.98 -39.05 -20.52
CA LEU A 462 -15.01 -38.55 -19.15
C LEU A 462 -16.39 -38.80 -18.50
N PRO A 463 -16.46 -39.03 -17.18
CA PRO A 463 -17.72 -39.29 -16.50
C PRO A 463 -18.53 -37.99 -16.38
N GLU A 464 -19.74 -37.96 -16.94
CA GLU A 464 -20.68 -36.82 -16.81
C GLU A 464 -21.06 -36.51 -15.34
N THR A 465 -20.92 -37.48 -14.44
CA THR A 465 -21.28 -37.38 -13.02
C THR A 465 -20.09 -37.14 -12.09
N LEU A 466 -18.93 -36.76 -12.64
CA LEU A 466 -17.74 -36.47 -11.85
C LEU A 466 -17.89 -35.14 -11.10
N SER A 467 -17.88 -35.19 -9.77
CA SER A 467 -17.76 -34.03 -8.90
C SER A 467 -16.35 -33.94 -8.31
N VAL A 468 -15.88 -32.70 -8.15
CA VAL A 468 -14.59 -32.40 -7.55
C VAL A 468 -14.81 -31.47 -6.38
N SER A 469 -14.19 -31.75 -5.25
CA SER A 469 -14.26 -30.90 -4.07
C SER A 469 -12.86 -30.57 -3.55
N SER A 470 -12.71 -29.36 -3.02
CA SER A 470 -11.49 -28.89 -2.34
C SER A 470 -11.79 -28.72 -0.85
N SER A 471 -10.94 -29.29 0.00
CA SER A 471 -11.07 -29.19 1.46
C SER A 471 -9.79 -28.66 2.10
N GLY A 472 -9.94 -27.68 3.00
CA GLY A 472 -8.86 -27.13 3.80
C GLY A 472 -8.52 -27.99 5.01
N GLU A 473 -7.50 -27.58 5.79
CA GLU A 473 -7.16 -28.26 7.05
C GLU A 473 -8.27 -28.10 8.11
N ASP A 474 -9.12 -27.07 7.98
CA ASP A 474 -10.28 -26.82 8.82
C ASP A 474 -11.46 -27.79 8.57
N GLY A 475 -11.35 -28.66 7.57
CA GLY A 475 -12.35 -29.65 7.20
C GLY A 475 -13.55 -29.10 6.43
N LEU A 476 -13.56 -27.80 6.10
CA LEU A 476 -14.58 -27.24 5.22
C LEU A 476 -14.30 -27.69 3.78
N SER A 477 -15.32 -28.25 3.13
CA SER A 477 -15.26 -28.74 1.75
C SER A 477 -16.10 -27.85 0.84
N THR A 478 -15.49 -27.38 -0.24
CA THR A 478 -16.14 -26.59 -1.30
C THR A 478 -16.19 -27.43 -2.56
N GLU A 479 -17.39 -27.61 -3.13
CA GLU A 479 -17.56 -28.28 -4.42
C GLU A 479 -17.13 -27.33 -5.55
N LEU A 480 -16.29 -27.81 -6.46
CA LEU A 480 -15.79 -27.03 -7.59
C LEU A 480 -16.81 -27.04 -8.72
N MET A 481 -16.97 -25.88 -9.35
CA MET A 481 -17.85 -25.72 -10.51
C MET A 481 -17.22 -26.37 -11.74
N VAL A 482 -18.01 -27.13 -12.50
CA VAL A 482 -17.63 -27.61 -13.84
C VAL A 482 -17.80 -26.48 -14.85
N CYS A 483 -16.73 -26.15 -15.56
CA CYS A 483 -16.79 -25.23 -16.68
C CYS A 483 -17.38 -25.92 -17.91
N PRO A 484 -18.33 -25.27 -18.62
CA PRO A 484 -18.76 -25.72 -19.93
C PRO A 484 -17.54 -25.84 -20.86
N SER A 485 -17.32 -27.01 -21.46
CA SER A 485 -16.27 -27.19 -22.45
C SER A 485 -16.53 -26.28 -23.66
N THR A 486 -15.49 -25.59 -24.13
CA THR A 486 -15.51 -24.92 -25.45
C THR A 486 -15.19 -25.88 -26.59
N ASP A 487 -14.69 -27.09 -26.26
CA ASP A 487 -14.36 -28.15 -27.19
C ASP A 487 -15.54 -29.12 -27.30
N SER A 488 -15.91 -29.51 -28.51
CA SER A 488 -17.11 -30.33 -28.78
C SER A 488 -16.95 -31.80 -28.40
N ASP A 489 -15.75 -32.20 -27.98
CA ASP A 489 -15.42 -33.57 -27.63
C ASP A 489 -15.44 -33.73 -26.10
N ASP A 490 -16.21 -34.69 -25.57
CA ASP A 490 -16.36 -35.06 -24.13
C ASP A 490 -15.06 -35.61 -23.47
N LYS A 491 -13.90 -35.11 -23.90
CA LYS A 491 -12.55 -35.60 -23.56
C LYS A 491 -11.79 -34.65 -22.62
N GLN A 492 -12.38 -33.49 -22.34
CA GLN A 492 -11.85 -32.50 -21.41
C GLN A 492 -12.95 -32.03 -20.45
N LEU A 493 -12.66 -32.05 -19.15
CA LEU A 493 -13.47 -31.40 -18.12
C LEU A 493 -12.59 -30.40 -17.37
N VAL A 494 -13.09 -29.18 -17.22
CA VAL A 494 -12.39 -28.14 -16.47
C VAL A 494 -13.20 -27.83 -15.21
N PHE A 495 -12.54 -27.82 -14.06
CA PHE A 495 -13.13 -27.44 -12.78
C PHE A 495 -12.48 -26.17 -12.25
N THR A 496 -13.25 -25.34 -11.55
CA THR A 496 -12.74 -24.13 -10.89
C THR A 496 -13.42 -23.87 -9.56
N ASP A 497 -12.74 -23.15 -8.67
CA ASP A 497 -13.37 -22.51 -7.51
C ASP A 497 -13.97 -21.17 -7.95
N ASP A 498 -15.29 -21.12 -8.19
CA ASP A 498 -15.99 -19.91 -8.64
C ASP A 498 -16.07 -18.84 -7.53
N GLN A 499 -16.06 -19.25 -6.27
CA GLN A 499 -16.12 -18.37 -5.11
C GLN A 499 -14.74 -17.82 -4.72
N ASN A 500 -13.67 -18.51 -5.14
CA ASN A 500 -12.27 -18.16 -4.84
C ASN A 500 -12.08 -17.78 -3.36
N GLN A 501 -12.59 -18.62 -2.46
CA GLN A 501 -12.87 -18.24 -1.07
C GLN A 501 -11.62 -17.79 -0.31
N ARG A 502 -10.47 -18.40 -0.61
CA ARG A 502 -9.20 -18.06 0.04
C ARG A 502 -8.73 -16.66 -0.33
N TYR A 503 -8.84 -16.27 -1.61
CA TYR A 503 -8.54 -14.92 -2.04
C TYR A 503 -9.54 -13.92 -1.46
N GLU A 504 -10.82 -14.25 -1.47
CA GLU A 504 -11.87 -13.37 -0.94
C GLU A 504 -11.71 -13.13 0.56
N ARG A 505 -11.35 -14.17 1.34
CA ARG A 505 -11.02 -14.03 2.77
C ARG A 505 -9.84 -13.08 2.99
N LEU A 506 -8.75 -13.24 2.25
CA LEU A 506 -7.60 -12.33 2.31
C LEU A 506 -8.02 -10.89 1.96
N ARG A 507 -8.78 -10.72 0.87
CA ARG A 507 -9.26 -9.43 0.39
C ARG A 507 -10.14 -8.72 1.42
N GLN A 508 -11.04 -9.43 2.09
CA GLN A 508 -11.91 -8.85 3.11
C GLN A 508 -11.13 -8.39 4.35
N LEU A 509 -10.10 -9.14 4.76
CA LEU A 509 -9.20 -8.70 5.83
C LEU A 509 -8.46 -7.42 5.44
N VAL A 510 -7.95 -7.34 4.20
CA VAL A 510 -7.30 -6.15 3.65
C VAL A 510 -8.25 -4.96 3.59
N VAL A 511 -9.48 -5.14 3.09
CA VAL A 511 -10.50 -4.08 3.04
C VAL A 511 -10.81 -3.58 4.44
N ARG A 512 -11.03 -4.48 5.40
CA ARG A 512 -11.31 -4.11 6.78
C ARG A 512 -10.16 -3.34 7.42
N LYS A 513 -8.91 -3.79 7.21
CA LYS A 513 -7.70 -3.10 7.69
C LYS A 513 -7.60 -1.69 7.10
N ASN A 514 -7.84 -1.57 5.79
CA ASN A 514 -7.79 -0.29 5.09
C ASN A 514 -8.89 0.67 5.55
N GLU A 515 -10.12 0.18 5.78
CA GLU A 515 -11.21 0.96 6.33
C GLU A 515 -10.88 1.52 7.73
N LEU A 516 -10.36 0.67 8.64
CA LEU A 516 -9.93 1.11 9.96
C LEU A 516 -8.82 2.16 9.87
N TYR A 517 -7.84 1.93 8.99
CA TYR A 517 -6.76 2.87 8.79
C TYR A 517 -7.26 4.20 8.21
N PHE A 518 -8.19 4.18 7.25
CA PHE A 518 -8.80 5.40 6.69
C PHE A 518 -9.43 6.27 7.77
N HIS A 519 -10.23 5.69 8.65
CA HIS A 519 -10.82 6.41 9.78
C HIS A 519 -9.79 6.89 10.79
N ARG A 520 -8.67 6.17 10.90
CA ARG A 520 -7.57 6.52 11.78
C ARG A 520 -6.75 7.72 11.31
N TRP A 521 -6.43 7.82 10.02
CA TRP A 521 -5.61 8.93 9.49
C TRP A 521 -6.44 10.08 8.93
N ARG A 522 -7.67 9.80 8.50
CA ARG A 522 -8.65 10.77 7.98
C ARG A 522 -10.01 10.59 8.65
N PRO A 523 -10.11 10.85 9.97
CA PRO A 523 -11.38 10.70 10.68
C PRO A 523 -12.43 11.68 10.16
N GLN A 524 -13.68 11.23 10.21
CA GLN A 524 -14.81 12.11 9.98
C GLN A 524 -14.85 13.20 11.05
N ASN A 525 -15.35 14.39 10.71
CA ASN A 525 -15.46 15.52 11.64
C ASN A 525 -14.12 15.94 12.27
N ILE A 526 -13.03 15.92 11.50
CA ILE A 526 -11.68 16.30 11.95
C ILE A 526 -11.62 17.65 12.70
N THR A 527 -12.49 18.59 12.38
CA THR A 527 -12.57 19.90 13.06
C THR A 527 -13.03 19.83 14.52
N TYR A 528 -13.83 18.83 14.86
CA TYR A 528 -14.31 18.55 16.22
C TYR A 528 -13.34 17.67 17.02
N LEU A 529 -12.55 16.84 16.34
CA LEU A 529 -11.55 15.99 16.99
C LEU A 529 -10.25 16.76 17.24
N PHE A 530 -9.71 17.39 16.20
CA PHE A 530 -8.38 18.03 16.23
C PHE A 530 -8.41 19.53 15.92
N GLY A 531 -9.47 20.04 15.29
CA GLY A 531 -9.51 21.42 14.80
C GLY A 531 -9.98 22.45 15.83
N PHE A 532 -10.50 23.58 15.31
CA PHE A 532 -10.91 24.74 16.12
C PHE A 532 -12.18 24.50 16.96
N ARG A 533 -12.94 23.42 16.68
CA ARG A 533 -14.14 23.01 17.43
C ARG A 533 -13.88 21.91 18.44
N LYS A 534 -12.60 21.61 18.73
CA LYS A 534 -12.23 20.55 19.66
C LYS A 534 -12.76 20.68 21.09
N HIS A 535 -13.18 21.86 21.51
CA HIS A 535 -13.82 22.04 22.81
C HIS A 535 -15.20 21.36 22.90
N GLU A 536 -15.82 21.00 21.76
CA GLU A 536 -17.13 20.35 21.71
C GLU A 536 -17.03 18.81 21.83
N GLN A 537 -16.07 18.18 21.15
CA GLN A 537 -15.93 16.71 21.09
C GLN A 537 -14.48 16.20 21.07
N GLY A 538 -13.51 17.04 21.43
CA GLY A 538 -12.07 16.71 21.34
C GLY A 538 -11.61 15.60 22.28
N ASN A 539 -12.38 15.29 23.33
CA ASN A 539 -12.07 14.14 24.21
C ASN A 539 -12.08 12.80 23.45
N ASN A 540 -12.87 12.72 22.37
CA ASN A 540 -12.96 11.52 21.52
C ASN A 540 -11.72 11.36 20.61
N ALA A 541 -10.84 12.36 20.53
CA ALA A 541 -9.59 12.26 19.77
C ALA A 541 -8.67 11.13 20.26
N SER A 542 -8.80 10.74 21.54
CA SER A 542 -8.09 9.60 22.14
C SER A 542 -8.49 8.26 21.52
N GLU A 543 -9.72 8.13 21.00
CA GLU A 543 -10.22 6.91 20.35
C GLU A 543 -9.50 6.66 19.02
N ILE A 544 -8.96 7.70 18.37
CA ILE A 544 -8.22 7.55 17.11
C ILE A 544 -6.98 6.67 17.28
N ALA A 545 -6.33 6.70 18.44
CA ALA A 545 -5.21 5.81 18.73
C ALA A 545 -5.64 4.35 18.97
N GLN A 546 -6.91 4.08 19.30
CA GLN A 546 -7.41 2.73 19.54
C GLN A 546 -7.58 1.92 18.25
N PHE A 547 -7.54 2.55 17.07
CA PHE A 547 -7.50 1.85 15.79
C PHE A 547 -6.16 1.12 15.57
N ASP A 548 -5.05 1.64 16.08
CA ASP A 548 -3.71 1.09 15.83
C ASP A 548 -3.57 -0.40 16.26
N PRO A 549 -4.01 -0.85 17.46
CA PRO A 549 -3.96 -2.27 17.82
C PRO A 549 -4.91 -3.15 16.97
N LEU A 550 -6.04 -2.63 16.51
CA LEU A 550 -6.96 -3.36 15.63
C LEU A 550 -6.36 -3.57 14.23
N ILE A 551 -5.70 -2.55 13.70
CA ILE A 551 -4.96 -2.61 12.44
C ILE A 551 -3.83 -3.63 12.54
N ALA A 552 -3.03 -3.57 13.61
CA ALA A 552 -1.93 -4.51 13.82
C ALA A 552 -2.40 -5.98 13.94
N GLU A 553 -3.57 -6.22 14.55
CA GLU A 553 -4.17 -7.55 14.58
C GLU A 553 -4.63 -8.02 13.19
N LEU A 554 -5.27 -7.14 12.41
CA LEU A 554 -5.66 -7.48 11.04
C LEU A 554 -4.43 -7.73 10.15
N GLU A 555 -3.33 -7.01 10.34
CA GLU A 555 -2.07 -7.28 9.63
C GLU A 555 -1.51 -8.67 9.94
N ARG A 556 -1.57 -9.12 11.20
CA ARG A 556 -1.21 -10.50 11.56
C ARG A 556 -2.13 -11.52 10.86
N GLN A 557 -3.43 -11.25 10.81
CA GLN A 557 -4.39 -12.14 10.13
C GLN A 557 -4.17 -12.16 8.63
N ILE A 558 -3.83 -11.02 8.01
CA ILE A 558 -3.48 -10.92 6.59
C ILE A 558 -2.23 -11.75 6.30
N ALA A 559 -1.17 -11.59 7.10
CA ALA A 559 0.06 -12.37 6.94
C ALA A 559 -0.20 -13.89 7.03
N ALA A 560 -1.04 -14.31 7.98
CA ALA A 560 -1.46 -15.71 8.09
C ALA A 560 -2.30 -16.17 6.89
N ALA A 561 -3.26 -15.37 6.43
CA ALA A 561 -4.13 -15.70 5.29
C ALA A 561 -3.37 -15.73 3.94
N SER A 562 -2.29 -14.96 3.80
CA SER A 562 -1.39 -15.00 2.65
C SER A 562 -0.47 -16.22 2.63
N ALA A 563 -0.25 -16.88 3.77
CA ALA A 563 0.66 -18.02 3.85
C ALA A 563 0.17 -19.20 2.99
N PRO A 564 1.07 -19.92 2.25
CA PRO A 564 0.72 -21.11 1.48
C PRO A 564 0.11 -22.22 2.36
N GLU A 565 -1.02 -22.78 1.94
CA GLU A 565 -1.74 -23.86 2.65
C GLU A 565 -2.00 -25.04 1.72
N TRP A 566 -1.89 -26.27 2.26
CA TRP A 566 -2.26 -27.49 1.54
C TRP A 566 -3.77 -27.71 1.60
N VAL A 567 -4.38 -27.86 0.43
CA VAL A 567 -5.77 -28.30 0.29
C VAL A 567 -5.82 -29.71 -0.27
N ARG A 568 -6.79 -30.50 0.19
CA ARG A 568 -7.08 -31.83 -0.37
C ARG A 568 -8.15 -31.69 -1.44
N ILE A 569 -7.84 -32.15 -2.64
CA ILE A 569 -8.76 -32.22 -3.77
C ILE A 569 -9.24 -33.66 -3.90
N THR A 570 -10.55 -33.86 -3.86
CA THR A 570 -11.18 -35.18 -3.93
C THR A 570 -12.07 -35.27 -5.15
N PHE A 571 -11.99 -36.41 -5.85
CA PHE A 571 -12.75 -36.72 -7.04
C PHE A 571 -13.75 -37.82 -6.71
N SER A 572 -15.04 -37.54 -6.91
CA SER A 572 -16.14 -38.47 -6.62
C SER A 572 -17.07 -38.63 -7.81
N GLN A 573 -17.55 -39.85 -8.04
CA GLN A 573 -18.60 -40.11 -9.01
C GLN A 573 -19.90 -40.37 -8.27
N SER A 574 -20.95 -39.67 -8.66
CA SER A 574 -22.31 -40.04 -8.27
C SER A 574 -22.67 -41.35 -8.96
N SER A 575 -22.96 -42.40 -8.18
CA SER A 575 -23.60 -43.61 -8.70
C SER A 575 -24.97 -43.19 -9.20
N ALA A 576 -25.20 -43.26 -10.52
CA ALA A 576 -26.51 -43.05 -11.12
C ALA A 576 -27.54 -43.83 -10.29
N GLY A 577 -28.46 -43.10 -9.66
CA GLY A 577 -29.49 -43.69 -8.84
C GLY A 577 -30.18 -44.76 -9.67
N ASN A 578 -30.30 -45.96 -9.11
CA ASN A 578 -31.30 -46.92 -9.56
C ASN A 578 -32.61 -46.15 -9.68
N ALA A 579 -33.06 -45.90 -10.92
CA ALA A 579 -34.43 -45.49 -11.15
C ALA A 579 -35.32 -46.48 -10.38
N PRO A 580 -36.27 -46.03 -9.56
CA PRO A 580 -37.21 -46.96 -8.96
C PRO A 580 -37.92 -47.64 -10.12
N GLN A 581 -37.67 -48.93 -10.30
CA GLN A 581 -38.61 -49.77 -11.03
C GLN A 581 -39.87 -49.80 -10.17
N ASN A 582 -40.89 -49.03 -10.57
CA ASN A 582 -42.30 -49.42 -10.59
C ASN A 582 -43.17 -48.32 -11.19
#